data_AF-A0A1V4RKU0-F1
#
_entry.id   AF-A0A1V4RKU0-F1
#
_cell.length_a   1.000
_cell.length_b   1.000
_cell.length_c   1.000
_cell.angle_alpha   90.00
_cell.angle_beta   90.00
_cell.angle_gamma   90.00
#
_symmetry.space_group_name_H-M   'P 1'
#
loop_
_entity.id
_entity.type
_entity.pdbx_description
1 polymer ?
#
loop_
_entity_poly.entity_id
_entity_poly.type
_entity_poly.pdbx_seq_one_letter_code
_entity_poly.pdbx_strand_id
1 'polypeptide(L)'
;FAIRCEGTFVPQLDGFNRFIDNGCAVLNLTDREISAQNNWWGTAETDAIASQIQGPVSWNLYLRMDPNDMHQGFLLGQNFPNPFSSTTCFWYQIPLIRTDPQRGHHVVFTIYNILGQPVRRLFDEQVAAGPHSLSWDGSDDTGRKLASGIYVYQLSTQGFTASGKATLSR
;
A
#
# COMPACT_ATOMS: atom_id res chain seq x y z
N PHE A 1 -16.18 -25.02 8.12
CA PHE A 1 -14.92 -24.51 7.56
C PHE A 1 -15.24 -23.49 6.49
N ALA A 2 -14.37 -22.52 6.21
CA ALA A 2 -14.61 -21.59 5.09
C ALA A 2 -14.27 -22.23 3.74
N ILE A 3 -13.20 -23.02 3.69
CA ILE A 3 -12.77 -23.78 2.51
C ILE A 3 -12.58 -25.24 2.90
N ARG A 4 -13.09 -26.14 2.06
CA ARG A 4 -12.80 -27.58 2.13
C ARG A 4 -12.35 -28.07 0.77
N CYS A 5 -11.24 -28.79 0.77
CA CYS A 5 -10.61 -29.36 -0.40
C CYS A 5 -10.62 -30.89 -0.26
N GLU A 6 -11.19 -31.56 -1.28
CA GLU A 6 -11.30 -33.01 -1.37
C GLU A 6 -10.89 -33.47 -2.78
N GLY A 7 -10.33 -34.68 -2.89
CA GLY A 7 -9.95 -35.28 -4.17
C GLY A 7 -8.63 -34.73 -4.74
N THR A 8 -8.53 -34.63 -6.06
CA THR A 8 -7.27 -34.29 -6.76
C THR A 8 -7.09 -32.80 -7.05
N PHE A 9 -8.10 -31.99 -6.75
CA PHE A 9 -8.09 -30.56 -7.02
C PHE A 9 -7.60 -29.77 -5.82
N VAL A 10 -6.62 -28.89 -6.03
CA VAL A 10 -5.99 -28.08 -4.99
C VAL A 10 -6.16 -26.61 -5.39
N PRO A 11 -7.04 -25.85 -4.72
CA PRO A 11 -7.23 -24.44 -5.06
C PRO A 11 -6.00 -23.62 -4.67
N GLN A 12 -5.72 -22.59 -5.45
CA GLN A 12 -4.88 -21.47 -5.01
C GLN A 12 -5.80 -20.34 -4.59
N LEU A 13 -5.57 -19.78 -3.41
CA LEU A 13 -6.28 -18.59 -2.96
C LEU A 13 -5.55 -17.36 -3.47
N ASP A 14 -6.32 -16.38 -3.93
CA ASP A 14 -5.83 -15.15 -4.55
C ASP A 14 -5.21 -14.15 -3.55
N GLY A 15 -5.14 -14.50 -2.26
CA GLY A 15 -4.39 -13.74 -1.27
C GLY A 15 -5.04 -12.42 -0.88
N PHE A 16 -6.37 -12.32 -0.96
CA PHE A 16 -7.16 -11.20 -0.42
C PHE A 16 -8.47 -11.66 0.20
N ASN A 17 -8.53 -12.92 0.59
CA ASN A 17 -9.70 -13.47 1.24
C ASN A 17 -9.71 -13.07 2.71
N ARG A 18 -10.91 -12.94 3.26
CA ARG A 18 -11.18 -12.64 4.66
C ARG A 18 -11.82 -13.86 5.31
N PHE A 19 -11.15 -14.41 6.31
CA PHE A 19 -11.66 -15.51 7.12
C PHE A 19 -11.89 -14.99 8.54
N ILE A 20 -13.15 -14.75 8.88
CA ILE A 20 -13.55 -14.23 10.19
C ILE A 20 -14.66 -15.11 10.76
N ASP A 21 -14.66 -15.28 12.08
CA ASP A 21 -15.66 -16.04 12.83
C ASP A 21 -15.80 -17.51 12.41
N ASN A 22 -14.73 -18.11 11.87
CA ASN A 22 -14.70 -19.52 11.48
C ASN A 22 -13.93 -20.36 12.50
N GLY A 23 -14.54 -21.45 12.99
CA GLY A 23 -13.84 -22.43 13.82
C GLY A 23 -12.75 -23.24 13.08
N CYS A 24 -12.80 -23.24 11.75
CA CYS A 24 -11.76 -23.75 10.87
C CYS A 24 -11.85 -22.96 9.56
N ALA A 25 -10.79 -22.29 9.13
CA ALA A 25 -10.77 -21.51 7.91
C ALA A 25 -10.47 -22.42 6.69
N VAL A 26 -9.47 -23.31 6.78
CA VAL A 26 -9.11 -24.22 5.68
C VAL A 26 -9.03 -25.66 6.17
N LEU A 27 -9.77 -26.55 5.52
CA LEU A 27 -9.68 -28.00 5.68
C LEU A 27 -9.15 -28.61 4.37
N ASN A 28 -7.88 -29.02 4.36
CA ASN A 28 -7.26 -29.73 3.26
C ASN A 28 -7.16 -31.23 3.58
N LEU A 29 -7.95 -32.04 2.88
CA LEU A 29 -7.94 -33.51 3.01
C LEU A 29 -7.06 -34.20 1.96
N THR A 30 -6.22 -33.44 1.26
CA THR A 30 -5.32 -33.94 0.22
C THR A 30 -3.87 -33.88 0.70
N ASP A 31 -2.98 -34.64 0.06
CA ASP A 31 -1.53 -34.60 0.35
C ASP A 31 -0.81 -33.43 -0.35
N ARG A 32 -1.53 -32.61 -1.14
CA ARG A 32 -0.96 -31.51 -1.92
C ARG A 32 -1.21 -30.19 -1.20
N GLU A 33 -0.19 -29.35 -1.16
CA GLU A 33 -0.25 -28.08 -0.43
C GLU A 33 -1.16 -27.04 -1.11
N ILE A 34 -2.09 -26.45 -0.35
CA ILE A 34 -2.84 -25.26 -0.76
C ILE A 34 -2.02 -24.02 -0.47
N SER A 35 -1.89 -23.12 -1.45
CA SER A 35 -1.35 -21.77 -1.20
C SER A 35 -2.47 -20.84 -0.72
N ALA A 36 -2.35 -20.43 0.54
CA ALA A 36 -3.24 -19.50 1.24
C ALA A 36 -2.49 -18.27 1.75
N GLN A 37 -1.41 -17.89 1.07
CA GLN A 37 -0.59 -16.73 1.40
C GLN A 37 -1.37 -15.42 1.19
N ASN A 38 -0.98 -14.36 1.88
CA ASN A 38 -1.58 -13.03 1.82
C ASN A 38 -3.07 -12.98 2.16
N ASN A 39 -3.67 -14.01 2.77
CA ASN A 39 -5.04 -13.88 3.27
C ASN A 39 -5.10 -13.15 4.60
N TRP A 40 -6.25 -12.53 4.88
CA TRP A 40 -6.57 -11.98 6.19
C TRP A 40 -7.35 -12.99 7.02
N TRP A 41 -6.78 -13.37 8.16
CA TRP A 41 -7.32 -14.41 9.05
C TRP A 41 -8.05 -13.82 10.28
N GLY A 42 -8.31 -12.51 10.27
CA GLY A 42 -8.92 -11.80 11.39
C GLY A 42 -7.99 -11.49 12.57
N THR A 43 -6.76 -12.02 12.55
CA THR A 43 -5.73 -11.81 13.59
C THR A 43 -4.34 -11.89 12.98
N ALA A 44 -3.35 -11.30 13.66
CA ALA A 44 -1.94 -11.44 13.33
C ALA A 44 -1.21 -12.49 14.16
N GLU A 45 -1.88 -13.14 15.11
CA GLU A 45 -1.32 -14.18 15.98
C GLU A 45 -1.19 -15.51 15.23
N THR A 46 0.05 -15.99 15.05
CA THR A 46 0.34 -17.18 14.25
C THR A 46 -0.31 -18.46 14.77
N ASP A 47 -0.37 -18.62 16.10
CA ASP A 47 -0.95 -19.81 16.72
C ASP A 47 -2.48 -19.84 16.53
N ALA A 48 -3.12 -18.68 16.63
CA ALA A 48 -4.54 -18.52 16.35
C ALA A 48 -4.86 -18.85 14.88
N ILE A 49 -4.03 -18.39 13.94
CA ILE A 49 -4.16 -18.72 12.51
C ILE A 49 -3.99 -20.23 12.28
N ALA A 50 -2.92 -20.81 12.83
CA ALA A 50 -2.61 -22.23 12.68
C ALA A 50 -3.74 -23.12 13.22
N SER A 51 -4.38 -22.72 14.32
CA SER A 51 -5.51 -23.46 14.91
C SER A 51 -6.73 -23.58 13.99
N GLN A 52 -6.85 -22.69 13.00
CA GLN A 52 -7.96 -22.67 12.05
C GLN A 52 -7.66 -23.50 10.78
N ILE A 53 -6.48 -24.10 10.66
CA ILE A 53 -6.01 -24.79 9.46
C ILE A 53 -5.82 -26.27 9.76
N GLN A 54 -6.29 -27.12 8.86
CA GLN A 54 -6.09 -28.57 8.91
C GLN A 54 -5.54 -29.08 7.58
N GLY A 55 -4.49 -29.90 7.63
CA GLY A 55 -3.80 -30.43 6.45
C GLY A 55 -2.71 -29.49 5.88
N PRO A 56 -2.09 -29.85 4.75
CA PRO A 56 -0.96 -29.11 4.20
C PRO A 56 -1.43 -27.80 3.54
N VAL A 57 -1.12 -26.67 4.18
CA VAL A 57 -1.46 -25.32 3.68
C VAL A 57 -0.28 -24.37 3.92
N SER A 58 0.18 -23.71 2.87
CA SER A 58 1.16 -22.62 2.96
C SER A 58 0.43 -21.30 3.18
N TRP A 59 0.43 -20.81 4.42
CA TRP A 59 -0.22 -19.55 4.83
C TRP A 59 0.76 -18.48 5.35
N ASN A 60 2.06 -18.79 5.37
CA ASN A 60 3.10 -17.79 5.64
C ASN A 60 2.97 -16.61 4.66
N LEU A 61 3.34 -15.40 5.10
CA LEU A 61 3.01 -14.13 4.43
C LEU A 61 1.52 -13.77 4.48
N TYR A 62 0.82 -14.05 5.58
CA TYR A 62 -0.56 -13.60 5.79
C TYR A 62 -0.64 -12.06 5.94
N LEU A 63 -1.81 -11.49 5.62
CA LEU A 63 -2.07 -10.07 5.86
C LEU A 63 -2.18 -9.82 7.37
N ARG A 64 -1.51 -8.77 7.84
CA ARG A 64 -1.59 -8.35 9.26
C ARG A 64 -2.67 -7.31 9.52
N MET A 65 -3.33 -6.85 8.47
CA MET A 65 -4.38 -5.83 8.50
C MET A 65 -5.54 -6.29 7.63
N ASP A 66 -6.76 -5.86 7.96
CA ASP A 66 -7.93 -6.17 7.14
C ASP A 66 -7.78 -5.54 5.75
N PRO A 67 -7.89 -6.29 4.65
CA PRO A 67 -7.82 -5.75 3.31
C PRO A 67 -8.84 -4.63 3.08
N ASN A 68 -9.98 -4.63 3.79
CA ASN A 68 -10.94 -3.51 3.77
C ASN A 68 -10.38 -2.20 4.32
N ASP A 69 -9.51 -2.25 5.33
CA ASP A 69 -8.81 -1.05 5.81
C ASP A 69 -7.78 -0.57 4.78
N MET A 70 -7.18 -1.51 4.02
CA MET A 70 -6.29 -1.22 2.89
C MET A 70 -7.04 -0.81 1.61
N HIS A 71 -8.37 -0.88 1.58
CA HIS A 71 -9.24 -0.40 0.49
C HIS A 71 -9.61 1.07 0.56
N GLN A 72 -8.98 1.84 1.46
CA GLN A 72 -9.09 3.30 1.51
C GLN A 72 -8.36 3.97 0.32
N GLY A 73 -8.54 3.47 -0.90
CA GLY A 73 -8.04 4.05 -2.15
C GLY A 73 -6.59 4.49 -2.14
N PHE A 74 -6.25 5.36 -3.09
CA PHE A 74 -5.06 6.19 -2.96
C PHE A 74 -5.43 7.43 -2.16
N LEU A 75 -4.56 7.82 -1.23
CA LEU A 75 -4.71 9.06 -0.46
C LEU A 75 -3.45 9.90 -0.57
N LEU A 76 -3.64 11.20 -0.63
CA LEU A 76 -2.56 12.18 -0.56
C LEU A 76 -2.95 13.25 0.47
N GLY A 77 -2.20 13.31 1.55
CA GLY A 77 -2.43 14.25 2.64
C GLY A 77 -1.94 15.67 2.33
N GLN A 78 -2.39 16.62 3.15
CA GLN A 78 -1.82 17.96 3.18
C GLN A 78 -0.38 17.89 3.70
N ASN A 79 0.52 18.64 3.06
CA ASN A 79 1.90 18.74 3.54
C ASN A 79 1.96 19.41 4.92
N PHE A 80 2.87 18.97 5.79
CA PHE A 80 3.09 19.57 7.11
C PHE A 80 4.60 19.74 7.39
N PRO A 81 5.02 20.92 7.87
CA PRO A 81 4.23 22.14 8.05
C PRO A 81 3.80 22.77 6.70
N ASN A 82 2.73 23.56 6.73
CA ASN A 82 2.31 24.42 5.61
C ASN A 82 1.69 25.72 6.17
N PRO A 83 2.32 26.90 5.98
CA PRO A 83 3.57 27.13 5.26
C PRO A 83 4.80 26.46 5.90
N PHE A 84 5.84 26.20 5.10
CA PHE A 84 7.13 25.68 5.58
C PHE A 84 8.27 26.61 5.19
N SER A 85 9.36 26.63 5.97
CA SER A 85 10.54 27.49 5.72
C SER A 85 11.79 26.72 5.30
N SER A 86 11.93 25.46 5.73
CA SER A 86 13.10 24.63 5.46
C SER A 86 12.74 23.27 4.85
N THR A 87 11.79 22.56 5.45
CA THR A 87 11.37 21.22 5.01
C THR A 87 9.89 21.02 5.31
N THR A 88 9.21 20.29 4.44
CA THR A 88 7.85 19.81 4.65
C THR A 88 7.77 18.31 4.37
N CYS A 89 6.82 17.64 5.00
CA CYS A 89 6.55 16.23 4.80
C CYS A 89 5.18 16.05 4.14
N PHE A 90 5.09 15.13 3.19
CA PHE A 90 3.84 14.70 2.58
C PHE A 90 3.55 13.27 3.02
N TRP A 91 2.36 13.05 3.55
CA TRP A 91 1.85 11.72 3.84
C TRP A 91 0.99 11.24 2.68
N TYR A 92 1.09 9.96 2.32
CA TYR A 92 0.26 9.35 1.29
C TYR A 92 0.02 7.87 1.59
N GLN A 93 -1.03 7.30 1.00
CA GLN A 93 -1.37 5.89 1.13
C GLN A 93 -1.51 5.26 -0.24
N ILE A 94 -0.90 4.08 -0.37
CA ILE A 94 -0.99 3.21 -1.55
C ILE A 94 -1.90 2.03 -1.19
N PRO A 95 -2.97 1.76 -1.95
CA PRO A 95 -3.86 0.64 -1.70
C PRO A 95 -3.16 -0.68 -2.01
N LEU A 96 -3.80 -1.77 -1.63
CA LEU A 96 -3.32 -3.12 -1.91
C LEU A 96 -3.84 -3.61 -3.28
N ILE A 97 -2.96 -4.14 -4.13
CA ILE A 97 -3.34 -4.72 -5.44
C ILE A 97 -3.90 -6.12 -5.23
N ARG A 98 -5.22 -6.28 -5.31
CA ARG A 98 -5.92 -7.57 -5.13
C ARG A 98 -5.56 -8.69 -6.12
N THR A 99 -4.81 -8.40 -7.17
CA THR A 99 -4.39 -9.43 -8.15
C THR A 99 -2.94 -9.88 -7.94
N ASP A 100 -2.16 -9.13 -7.17
CA ASP A 100 -0.74 -9.42 -6.91
C ASP A 100 -0.25 -8.65 -5.66
N PRO A 101 -0.36 -9.25 -4.46
CA PRO A 101 -0.03 -8.59 -3.19
C PRO A 101 1.46 -8.26 -3.04
N GLN A 102 2.30 -8.98 -3.78
CA GLN A 102 3.75 -8.78 -3.80
C GLN A 102 4.15 -7.64 -4.74
N ARG A 103 3.26 -7.24 -5.63
CA ARG A 103 3.51 -6.17 -6.60
C ARG A 103 3.15 -4.81 -6.01
N GLY A 104 4.16 -3.94 -5.96
CA GLY A 104 3.96 -2.53 -5.66
C GLY A 104 3.17 -1.80 -6.73
N HIS A 105 2.75 -0.59 -6.41
CA HIS A 105 2.23 0.35 -7.40
C HIS A 105 3.39 1.15 -7.98
N HIS A 106 3.37 1.40 -9.29
CA HIS A 106 4.24 2.42 -9.87
C HIS A 106 3.71 3.79 -9.47
N VAL A 107 4.52 4.57 -8.76
CA VAL A 107 4.14 5.87 -8.20
C VAL A 107 5.18 6.90 -8.59
N VAL A 108 4.72 8.03 -9.12
CA VAL A 108 5.53 9.20 -9.44
C VAL A 108 5.09 10.36 -8.56
N PHE A 109 6.04 10.98 -7.85
CA PHE A 109 5.78 12.17 -7.06
C PHE A 109 6.55 13.37 -7.61
N THR A 110 5.83 14.39 -8.07
CA THR A 110 6.42 15.56 -8.73
C THR A 110 5.92 16.85 -8.09
N ILE A 111 6.84 17.80 -7.93
CA ILE A 111 6.57 19.18 -7.54
C ILE A 111 6.61 20.05 -8.79
N TYR A 112 5.63 20.93 -8.90
CA TYR A 112 5.46 21.89 -9.99
C TYR A 112 5.44 23.31 -9.44
N ASN A 113 5.90 24.26 -10.26
CA ASN A 113 5.62 25.67 -10.02
C ASN A 113 4.18 26.02 -10.41
N ILE A 114 3.74 27.26 -10.14
CA ILE A 114 2.38 27.72 -10.45
C ILE A 114 2.05 27.76 -11.95
N LEU A 115 3.06 27.74 -12.81
CA LEU A 115 2.90 27.64 -14.27
C LEU A 115 2.73 26.19 -14.74
N GLY A 116 2.73 25.21 -13.83
CA GLY A 116 2.62 23.79 -14.16
C GLY A 116 3.92 23.17 -14.70
N GLN A 117 5.05 23.85 -14.56
CA GLN A 117 6.35 23.29 -14.96
C GLN A 117 6.91 22.43 -13.82
N PRO A 118 7.36 21.19 -14.09
CA PRO A 118 7.99 20.36 -13.07
C PRO A 118 9.30 21.01 -12.62
N VAL A 119 9.46 21.16 -11.30
CA VAL A 119 10.67 21.72 -10.69
C VAL A 119 11.47 20.68 -9.93
N ARG A 120 10.80 19.65 -9.41
CA ARG A 120 11.44 18.55 -8.69
C ARG A 120 10.66 17.27 -8.89
N ARG A 121 11.31 16.18 -9.29
CA ARG A 121 10.78 14.83 -9.12
C ARG A 121 11.38 14.24 -7.83
N LEU A 122 10.53 13.89 -6.88
CA LEU A 122 10.97 13.36 -5.59
C LEU A 122 11.25 11.86 -5.68
N PHE A 123 10.40 11.11 -6.37
CA PHE A 123 10.66 9.72 -6.74
C PHE A 123 9.78 9.28 -7.93
N ASP A 124 10.16 8.14 -8.51
CA ASP A 124 9.53 7.48 -9.66
C ASP A 124 9.91 6.00 -9.64
N GLU A 125 9.15 5.21 -8.87
CA GLU A 125 9.53 3.83 -8.55
C GLU A 125 8.31 2.95 -8.22
N GLN A 126 8.57 1.69 -7.89
CA GLN A 126 7.55 0.76 -7.37
C GLN A 126 7.47 0.89 -5.85
N VAL A 127 6.29 1.22 -5.34
CA VAL A 127 6.04 1.43 -3.91
C VAL A 127 5.06 0.38 -3.40
N ALA A 128 5.40 -0.29 -2.29
CA ALA A 128 4.54 -1.28 -1.66
C ALA A 128 3.22 -0.66 -1.15
N ALA A 129 2.19 -1.48 -1.00
CA ALA A 129 0.94 -1.05 -0.38
C ALA A 129 1.16 -0.61 1.08
N GLY A 130 0.36 0.35 1.54
CA GLY A 130 0.42 0.88 2.90
C GLY A 130 0.63 2.40 2.97
N PRO A 131 0.77 2.94 4.20
CA PRO A 131 1.05 4.35 4.43
C PRO A 131 2.54 4.67 4.20
N HIS A 132 2.81 5.85 3.67
CA HIS A 132 4.14 6.34 3.34
C HIS A 132 4.28 7.83 3.68
N SER A 133 5.53 8.26 3.81
CA SER A 133 5.87 9.67 4.01
C SER A 133 7.11 10.04 3.22
N LEU A 134 7.10 11.21 2.60
CA LEU A 134 8.25 11.76 1.87
C LEU A 134 8.51 13.20 2.31
N SER A 135 9.77 13.63 2.30
CA SER A 135 10.14 15.00 2.66
C SER A 135 10.65 15.79 1.45
N TRP A 136 10.41 17.10 1.49
CA TRP A 136 10.95 18.04 0.52
C TRP A 136 11.51 19.27 1.23
N ASP A 137 12.70 19.67 0.84
CA ASP A 137 13.50 20.73 1.46
C ASP A 137 13.40 22.07 0.70
N GLY A 138 12.44 22.18 -0.22
CA GLY A 138 12.26 23.36 -1.05
C GLY A 138 13.31 23.52 -2.17
N SER A 139 14.03 22.46 -2.58
CA SER A 139 14.96 22.52 -3.72
C SER A 139 14.37 21.98 -5.04
N ASP A 140 14.94 22.40 -6.17
CA ASP A 140 14.70 21.81 -7.48
C ASP A 140 15.55 20.55 -7.73
N ASP A 141 15.45 19.95 -8.92
CA ASP A 141 16.22 18.76 -9.33
C ASP A 141 17.73 19.00 -9.37
N THR A 142 18.18 20.26 -9.49
CA THR A 142 19.61 20.63 -9.46
C THR A 142 20.14 20.91 -8.05
N GLY A 143 19.28 20.79 -7.03
CA GLY A 143 19.62 21.09 -5.63
C GLY A 143 19.59 22.58 -5.29
N ARG A 144 19.12 23.44 -6.21
CA ARG A 144 18.98 24.88 -5.95
C ARG A 144 17.71 25.14 -5.15
N LYS A 145 17.80 26.01 -4.14
CA LYS A 145 16.65 26.38 -3.32
C LYS A 145 15.67 27.28 -4.09
N LEU A 146 14.39 26.89 -4.12
CA LEU A 146 13.31 27.55 -4.84
C LEU A 146 12.64 28.68 -4.06
N ALA A 147 12.33 29.80 -4.70
CA ALA A 147 11.87 31.02 -4.01
C ALA A 147 10.59 30.84 -3.19
N SER A 148 10.44 31.70 -2.17
CA SER A 148 9.20 32.38 -1.78
C SER A 148 7.95 32.05 -2.61
N GLY A 149 7.01 31.17 -2.24
CA GLY A 149 5.82 30.98 -3.10
C GLY A 149 4.99 29.71 -2.93
N ILE A 150 4.01 29.57 -3.82
CA ILE A 150 3.12 28.40 -3.90
C ILE A 150 3.66 27.41 -4.91
N TYR A 151 3.72 26.15 -4.50
CA TYR A 151 4.08 25.01 -5.33
C TYR A 151 2.94 23.99 -5.31
N VAL A 152 2.78 23.26 -6.41
CA VAL A 152 1.81 22.16 -6.49
C VAL A 152 2.59 20.87 -6.41
N TYR A 153 2.20 19.98 -5.51
CA TYR A 153 2.73 18.63 -5.47
C TYR A 153 1.67 17.67 -6.02
N GLN A 154 2.11 16.63 -6.71
CA GLN A 154 1.25 15.66 -7.36
C GLN A 154 1.81 14.25 -7.16
N LEU A 155 0.94 13.34 -6.76
CA LEU A 155 1.15 11.90 -6.75
C LEU A 155 0.34 11.28 -7.88
N SER A 156 1.02 10.58 -8.78
CA SER A 156 0.41 9.90 -9.92
C SER A 156 0.76 8.42 -9.94
N THR A 157 -0.23 7.59 -10.23
CA THR A 157 -0.11 6.14 -10.37
C THR A 157 -0.91 5.69 -11.60
N GLN A 158 -0.93 4.40 -11.91
CA GLN A 158 -1.77 3.88 -13.00
C GLN A 158 -3.26 4.05 -12.66
N GLY A 159 -3.90 5.03 -13.30
CA GLY A 159 -5.34 5.29 -13.16
C GLY A 159 -5.74 6.19 -11.98
N PHE A 160 -4.78 6.71 -11.21
CA PHE A 160 -5.04 7.68 -10.15
C PHE A 160 -4.07 8.86 -10.21
N THR A 161 -4.56 10.05 -9.89
CA THR A 161 -3.75 11.24 -9.70
C THR A 161 -4.40 12.09 -8.61
N ALA A 162 -3.59 12.51 -7.64
CA ALA A 162 -3.99 13.48 -6.63
C ALA A 162 -2.93 14.56 -6.53
N SER A 163 -3.37 15.77 -6.20
CA SER A 163 -2.49 16.92 -6.06
C SER A 163 -2.88 17.76 -4.84
N GLY A 164 -1.91 18.48 -4.31
CA GLY A 164 -2.11 19.47 -3.26
C GLY A 164 -1.21 20.69 -3.45
N LYS A 165 -1.35 21.66 -2.55
CA LYS A 165 -0.58 22.92 -2.60
C LYS A 165 0.30 23.03 -1.37
N ALA A 166 1.56 23.39 -1.57
CA ALA A 166 2.52 23.68 -0.53
C ALA A 166 2.96 25.15 -0.64
N THR A 167 2.97 25.86 0.49
CA THR A 167 3.43 27.24 0.59
C THR A 167 4.81 27.27 1.24
N LEU A 168 5.82 27.66 0.47
CA LEU A 168 7.17 27.90 0.96
C LEU A 168 7.27 29.37 1.39
N SER A 169 7.71 29.61 2.63
CA SER A 169 7.95 30.94 3.21
C SER A 169 9.32 30.96 3.88
N ARG A 170 10.32 31.49 3.18
CA ARG A 170 11.68 31.69 3.66
C ARG A 170 12.14 33.13 3.46
#